data_AF-A0A182SZM9-F1
#
_entry.id   AF-A0A182SZM9-F1
#
_cell.length_a   1.000
_cell.length_b   1.000
_cell.length_c   1.000
_cell.angle_alpha   90.00
_cell.angle_beta   90.00
_cell.angle_gamma   90.00
#
_symmetry.space_group_name_H-M   'P 1'
#
loop_
_entity.id
_entity.type
_entity.pdbx_description
1 polymer ?
#
loop_
_entity_poly.entity_id
_entity_poly.type
_entity_poly.pdbx_seq_one_letter_code
_entity_poly.pdbx_strand_id
1 'polypeptide(L)'
;MLSFDPLCRRAFVPSVQSKTRNKQNCLKGIEIVSFLVRFDAKMYLYNFILQRATGITHAVHGSFAGTKLQEILLAKGKGLELVRPDPNTGKVHTLLQTEVFGVVRSLMSFRLTGGSKDYAVIGSDSGRIVILEYNPAKNQLEKVHQETFGKSGCRRIVPGQYLAIDPKGRAVMIGAVEKQKLVYILNRDSEARLTISSPLEAHK
;
A
#
# COMPACT_ATOMS: atom_id res chain seq x y z
N MET A 1 33.58 -19.89 2.93
CA MET A 1 34.16 -18.57 3.24
C MET A 1 33.02 -17.59 3.43
N LEU A 2 32.43 -17.56 4.63
CA LEU A 2 31.57 -16.47 5.12
C LEU A 2 31.80 -16.40 6.63
N SER A 3 32.59 -15.41 6.99
CA SER A 3 32.81 -14.89 8.34
C SER A 3 31.53 -14.24 8.85
N PHE A 4 31.05 -14.67 10.01
CA PHE A 4 30.16 -13.87 10.86
C PHE A 4 30.94 -13.57 12.14
N ASP A 5 31.32 -12.30 12.31
CA ASP A 5 31.78 -11.78 13.59
C ASP A 5 30.59 -11.19 14.39
N PRO A 6 30.62 -11.31 15.72
CA PRO A 6 29.55 -10.97 16.64
C PRO A 6 29.77 -9.58 17.27
N LEU A 7 28.71 -8.94 17.80
CA LEU A 7 28.73 -8.05 18.98
C LEU A 7 27.42 -7.24 19.05
N CYS A 8 26.53 -7.60 19.97
CA CYS A 8 26.08 -6.71 21.06
C CYS A 8 25.04 -7.44 21.92
N ARG A 9 25.52 -8.29 22.85
CA ARG A 9 24.74 -8.68 24.02
C ARG A 9 24.80 -7.50 25.00
N ARG A 10 23.67 -6.86 25.30
CA ARG A 10 23.52 -6.08 26.53
C ARG A 10 22.73 -6.91 27.53
N ALA A 11 23.45 -7.39 28.54
CA ALA A 11 22.92 -8.02 29.73
C ALA A 11 22.19 -6.98 30.59
N PHE A 12 21.04 -7.36 31.13
CA PHE A 12 20.44 -6.68 32.27
C PHE A 12 20.47 -7.69 33.43
N VAL A 13 21.34 -7.44 34.40
CA VAL A 13 21.51 -8.26 35.61
C VAL A 13 20.76 -7.55 36.74
N PRO A 14 19.77 -8.17 37.42
CA PRO A 14 19.27 -7.64 38.68
C PRO A 14 20.18 -8.10 39.82
N SER A 15 20.71 -7.14 40.57
CA SER A 15 21.49 -7.34 41.79
C SER A 15 20.58 -7.73 42.96
N VAL A 16 20.92 -8.84 43.64
CA VAL A 16 20.28 -9.27 44.88
C VAL A 16 21.13 -8.77 46.05
N GLN A 17 20.62 -7.81 46.83
CA GLN A 17 21.18 -7.47 48.14
C GLN A 17 20.51 -8.31 49.23
N SER A 18 21.28 -9.14 49.91
CA SER A 18 20.87 -9.87 51.11
C SER A 18 21.11 -9.00 52.35
N LYS A 19 20.06 -8.79 53.16
CA LYS A 19 20.17 -8.31 54.53
C LYS A 19 19.69 -9.41 55.47
N THR A 20 20.63 -9.98 56.21
CA THR A 20 20.38 -10.91 57.31
C THR A 20 19.83 -10.15 58.52
N ARG A 21 18.69 -10.59 59.06
CA ARG A 21 18.32 -10.35 60.47
C ARG A 21 17.68 -11.60 61.06
N ASN A 22 18.33 -12.09 62.11
CA ASN A 22 17.89 -13.17 62.97
C ASN A 22 16.96 -12.62 64.05
N LYS A 23 15.81 -13.27 64.30
CA LYS A 23 15.23 -13.54 65.64
C LYS A 23 13.85 -14.22 65.56
N GLN A 24 13.84 -15.49 65.98
CA GLN A 24 12.91 -16.19 66.87
C GLN A 24 11.39 -15.87 66.89
N ASN A 25 10.63 -16.96 66.75
CA ASN A 25 9.36 -17.31 67.43
C ASN A 25 8.09 -16.47 67.16
N CYS A 26 7.14 -17.03 66.40
CA CYS A 26 5.78 -17.31 66.89
C CYS A 26 4.95 -18.10 65.87
N LEU A 27 4.43 -19.25 66.30
CA LEU A 27 3.33 -19.97 65.67
C LEU A 27 2.05 -19.15 65.76
N LYS A 28 1.30 -19.04 64.65
CA LYS A 28 -0.18 -18.97 64.51
C LYS A 28 -0.55 -18.10 63.30
N GLY A 29 -1.31 -18.67 62.37
CA GLY A 29 -1.92 -17.90 61.29
C GLY A 29 -2.09 -18.72 60.03
N ILE A 30 -3.28 -19.29 59.87
CA ILE A 30 -3.77 -19.74 58.57
C ILE A 30 -3.84 -18.49 57.68
N GLU A 31 -2.87 -18.31 56.79
CA GLU A 31 -3.09 -17.53 55.59
C GLU A 31 -3.02 -18.48 54.41
N ILE A 32 -4.16 -18.68 53.78
CA ILE A 32 -4.26 -19.07 52.38
C ILE A 32 -3.50 -17.98 51.63
N VAL A 33 -2.19 -18.15 51.47
CA VAL A 33 -1.42 -17.35 50.54
C VAL A 33 -1.94 -17.76 49.18
N SER A 34 -2.95 -17.04 48.72
CA SER A 34 -3.44 -17.07 47.35
C SER A 34 -2.21 -16.93 46.48
N PHE A 35 -1.74 -18.06 45.96
CA PHE A 35 -0.73 -18.14 44.93
C PHE A 35 -1.38 -17.59 43.68
N LEU A 36 -1.55 -16.27 43.65
CA LEU A 36 -1.92 -15.53 42.46
C LEU A 36 -0.67 -15.55 41.59
N VAL A 37 -0.43 -16.70 40.94
CA VAL A 37 0.40 -16.75 39.74
C VAL A 37 -0.32 -15.83 38.76
N ARG A 38 0.12 -14.57 38.71
CA ARG A 38 -0.25 -13.67 37.62
C ARG A 38 0.29 -14.30 36.34
N PHE A 39 -0.54 -15.09 35.68
CA PHE A 39 -0.36 -15.39 34.27
C PHE A 39 -0.54 -14.07 33.53
N ASP A 40 0.57 -13.41 33.20
CA ASP A 40 0.58 -12.33 32.22
C ASP A 40 0.34 -12.98 30.83
N ALA A 41 -0.91 -13.35 30.58
CA ALA A 41 -1.32 -14.02 29.37
C ALA A 41 -1.41 -13.00 28.24
N LYS A 42 -0.27 -12.74 27.58
CA LYS A 42 -0.24 -11.96 26.35
C LYS A 42 -1.02 -12.70 25.26
N MET A 43 -2.16 -12.15 24.88
CA MET A 43 -2.98 -12.64 23.78
C MET A 43 -2.43 -12.11 22.44
N TYR A 44 -2.11 -13.02 21.53
CA TYR A 44 -1.70 -12.71 20.15
C TYR A 44 -2.85 -13.02 19.20
N LEU A 45 -3.21 -12.06 18.34
CA LEU A 45 -4.25 -12.23 17.32
C LEU A 45 -3.62 -12.23 15.92
N TYR A 46 -4.23 -12.99 15.00
CA TYR A 46 -3.84 -13.04 13.59
C TYR A 46 -5.04 -12.70 12.71
N ASN A 47 -4.84 -11.79 11.76
CA ASN A 47 -5.86 -11.37 10.81
C ASN A 47 -5.69 -12.13 9.49
N PHE A 48 -6.76 -12.78 9.01
CA PHE A 48 -6.80 -13.49 7.73
C PHE A 48 -8.08 -13.15 6.95
N ILE A 49 -7.98 -13.01 5.63
CA ILE A 49 -9.11 -12.66 4.75
C ILE A 49 -9.61 -13.92 4.04
N LEU A 50 -10.80 -14.41 4.42
CA LEU A 50 -11.43 -15.58 3.79
C LEU A 50 -12.07 -15.23 2.44
N GLN A 51 -12.85 -14.16 2.42
CA GLN A 51 -13.48 -13.63 1.21
C GLN A 51 -13.09 -12.17 1.06
N ARG A 52 -12.60 -11.83 -0.13
CA ARG A 52 -12.20 -10.47 -0.46
C ARG A 52 -13.41 -9.61 -0.76
N ALA A 53 -13.24 -8.29 -0.63
CA ALA A 53 -14.28 -7.33 -0.98
C ALA A 53 -14.68 -7.50 -2.45
N THR A 54 -15.98 -7.53 -2.72
CA THR A 54 -16.54 -7.68 -4.07
C THR A 54 -17.00 -6.35 -4.68
N GLY A 55 -17.29 -5.34 -3.83
CA GLY A 55 -17.73 -4.02 -4.27
C GLY A 55 -16.64 -3.29 -5.06
N ILE A 56 -17.01 -2.83 -6.27
CA ILE A 56 -16.13 -2.09 -7.18
C ILE A 56 -16.38 -0.60 -6.95
N THR A 57 -15.32 0.14 -6.60
CA THR A 57 -15.41 1.60 -6.43
C THR A 57 -15.04 2.34 -7.71
N HIS A 58 -14.03 1.84 -8.42
CA HIS A 58 -13.57 2.42 -9.69
C HIS A 58 -13.23 1.29 -10.67
N ALA A 59 -13.44 1.55 -11.95
CA ALA A 59 -13.09 0.65 -13.04
C ALA A 59 -12.52 1.47 -14.19
N VAL A 60 -11.35 1.07 -14.69
CA VAL A 60 -10.72 1.69 -15.86
C VAL A 60 -10.35 0.60 -16.84
N HIS A 61 -10.61 0.82 -18.12
CA HIS A 61 -10.21 -0.10 -19.18
C HIS A 61 -8.95 0.40 -19.89
N GLY A 62 -8.22 -0.52 -20.50
CA GLY A 62 -7.00 -0.23 -21.25
C GLY A 62 -6.31 -1.50 -21.71
N SER A 63 -5.34 -1.35 -22.60
CA SER A 63 -4.36 -2.40 -22.91
C SER A 63 -3.26 -2.39 -21.86
N PHE A 64 -3.52 -3.03 -20.72
CA PHE A 64 -2.57 -3.13 -19.63
C PHE A 64 -1.51 -4.21 -19.91
N ALA A 65 -1.84 -5.24 -20.69
CA ALA A 65 -0.88 -6.24 -21.12
C ALA A 65 0.01 -5.79 -22.31
N GLY A 66 -0.28 -4.64 -22.93
CA GLY A 66 0.43 -4.16 -24.14
C GLY A 66 0.06 -4.95 -25.41
N THR A 67 -1.06 -5.67 -25.38
CA THR A 67 -1.60 -6.41 -26.53
C THR A 67 -2.77 -5.67 -27.17
N LYS A 68 -3.36 -6.19 -28.24
CA LYS A 68 -4.59 -5.62 -28.81
C LYS A 68 -5.83 -5.84 -27.94
N LEU A 69 -5.75 -6.74 -26.96
CA LEU A 69 -6.84 -7.02 -26.03
C LEU A 69 -7.00 -5.87 -25.05
N GLN A 70 -8.24 -5.65 -24.62
CA GLN A 70 -8.58 -4.71 -23.56
C GLN A 70 -8.77 -5.47 -22.26
N GLU A 71 -8.14 -4.99 -21.20
CA GLU A 71 -8.36 -5.44 -19.84
C GLU A 71 -9.02 -4.32 -19.03
N ILE A 72 -9.58 -4.68 -17.87
CA ILE A 72 -10.22 -3.75 -16.96
C ILE A 72 -9.53 -3.86 -15.61
N LEU A 73 -8.98 -2.75 -15.14
CA LEU A 73 -8.43 -2.63 -13.80
C LEU A 73 -9.52 -2.09 -12.86
N LEU A 74 -9.82 -2.87 -11.84
CA LEU A 74 -10.86 -2.61 -10.85
C LEU A 74 -10.22 -2.25 -9.51
N ALA A 75 -10.74 -1.21 -8.88
CA ALA A 75 -10.47 -0.90 -7.47
C ALA A 75 -11.59 -1.44 -6.60
N LYS A 76 -11.23 -2.28 -5.62
CA LYS A 76 -12.14 -2.89 -4.64
C LYS A 76 -11.80 -2.43 -3.23
N GLY A 77 -11.88 -1.11 -3.01
CA GLY A 77 -11.53 -0.45 -1.76
C GLY A 77 -10.04 -0.51 -1.43
N LYS A 78 -9.60 -1.64 -0.84
CA LYS A 78 -8.20 -1.90 -0.42
C LYS A 78 -7.43 -2.89 -1.31
N GLY A 79 -8.09 -3.39 -2.35
CA GLY A 79 -7.49 -4.27 -3.36
C GLY A 79 -7.61 -3.71 -4.77
N LEU A 80 -6.67 -4.11 -5.62
CA LEU A 80 -6.72 -3.92 -7.06
C LEU A 80 -6.90 -5.28 -7.74
N GLU A 81 -7.71 -5.31 -8.77
CA GLU A 81 -7.98 -6.52 -9.53
C GLU A 81 -7.97 -6.22 -11.02
N LEU A 82 -7.13 -6.93 -11.77
CA LEU A 82 -7.11 -6.87 -13.23
C LEU A 82 -7.94 -8.01 -13.78
N VAL A 83 -8.94 -7.69 -14.58
CA VAL A 83 -9.83 -8.66 -15.22
C VAL A 83 -9.77 -8.52 -16.73
N ARG A 84 -10.00 -9.62 -17.43
CA ARG A 84 -10.08 -9.69 -18.89
C ARG A 84 -11.45 -10.22 -19.31
N PRO A 85 -12.25 -9.42 -20.04
CA PRO A 85 -13.44 -9.94 -20.71
C PRO A 85 -13.03 -10.80 -21.90
N ASP A 86 -13.61 -12.00 -22.01
CA ASP A 86 -13.47 -12.86 -23.18
C ASP A 86 -14.59 -12.55 -24.19
N PRO A 87 -14.27 -12.03 -25.38
CA PRO A 87 -15.28 -11.66 -26.39
C PRO A 87 -16.03 -12.86 -26.95
N ASN A 88 -15.47 -14.08 -26.89
CA ASN A 88 -16.10 -15.27 -27.44
C ASN A 88 -17.15 -15.85 -26.50
N THR A 89 -16.86 -15.90 -25.20
CA THR A 89 -17.75 -16.49 -24.18
C THR A 89 -18.61 -15.47 -23.44
N GLY A 90 -18.28 -14.19 -23.53
CA GLY A 90 -18.93 -13.11 -22.78
C GLY A 90 -18.63 -13.13 -21.27
N LYS A 91 -17.72 -14.00 -20.81
CA LYS A 91 -17.34 -14.11 -19.40
C LYS A 91 -16.17 -13.20 -19.08
N VAL A 92 -16.07 -12.80 -17.82
CA VAL A 92 -14.98 -11.98 -17.31
C VAL A 92 -14.09 -12.84 -16.42
N HIS A 93 -12.80 -12.91 -16.75
CA HIS A 93 -11.80 -13.70 -16.03
C HIS A 93 -10.86 -12.79 -15.24
N THR A 94 -10.66 -13.08 -13.96
CA THR A 94 -9.67 -12.39 -13.13
C THR A 94 -8.26 -12.87 -13.48
N LEU A 95 -7.40 -11.95 -13.89
CA LEU A 95 -5.99 -12.23 -14.21
C LEU A 95 -5.09 -12.08 -12.99
N LEU A 96 -5.28 -10.99 -12.24
CA LEU A 96 -4.45 -10.64 -11.11
C LEU A 96 -5.29 -9.98 -10.02
N GLN A 97 -4.97 -10.29 -8.76
CA GLN A 97 -5.55 -9.64 -7.60
C GLN A 97 -4.47 -9.33 -6.57
N THR A 98 -4.37 -8.07 -6.16
CA THR A 98 -3.32 -7.57 -5.26
C THR A 98 -3.94 -6.67 -4.19
N GLU A 99 -3.61 -6.91 -2.92
CA GLU A 99 -3.96 -5.97 -1.84
C GLU A 99 -2.97 -4.80 -1.84
N VAL A 100 -3.49 -3.57 -1.80
CA VAL A 100 -2.65 -2.36 -1.74
C VAL A 100 -2.39 -1.88 -0.31
N PHE A 101 -3.12 -2.42 0.67
CA PHE A 101 -3.04 -2.04 2.09
C PHE A 101 -3.24 -0.53 2.33
N GLY A 102 -4.15 0.07 1.56
CA GLY A 102 -4.55 1.47 1.65
C GLY A 102 -5.94 1.66 1.05
N VAL A 103 -6.40 2.90 0.95
CA VAL A 103 -7.70 3.23 0.34
C VAL A 103 -7.46 3.82 -1.05
N VAL A 104 -7.94 3.14 -2.08
CA VAL A 104 -7.95 3.68 -3.45
C VAL A 104 -9.10 4.68 -3.57
N ARG A 105 -8.76 5.96 -3.80
CA ARG A 105 -9.71 7.07 -3.86
C ARG A 105 -10.02 7.50 -5.28
N SER A 106 -9.04 7.37 -6.18
CA SER A 106 -9.19 7.70 -7.60
C SER A 106 -8.25 6.82 -8.44
N LEU A 107 -8.73 6.36 -9.59
CA LEU A 107 -8.02 5.46 -10.50
C LEU A 107 -8.22 5.93 -11.93
N MET A 108 -7.14 6.09 -12.69
CA MET A 108 -7.18 6.49 -14.10
C MET A 108 -6.11 5.72 -14.90
N SER A 109 -6.39 5.41 -16.16
CA SER A 109 -5.42 4.85 -17.11
C SER A 109 -4.92 5.91 -18.09
N PHE A 110 -3.69 5.75 -18.58
CA PHE A 110 -3.14 6.62 -19.62
C PHE A 110 -2.08 5.91 -20.46
N ARG A 111 -1.86 6.46 -21.64
CA ARG A 111 -0.86 5.99 -22.61
C ARG A 111 0.11 7.10 -22.94
N LEU A 112 1.40 6.82 -22.90
CA LEU A 112 2.39 7.74 -23.46
C LEU A 112 2.25 7.82 -24.99
N THR A 113 2.56 8.99 -25.56
CA THR A 113 2.51 9.16 -27.01
C THR A 113 3.44 8.15 -27.71
N GLY A 114 2.88 7.35 -28.62
CA GLY A 114 3.60 6.26 -29.31
C GLY A 114 3.80 4.99 -28.48
N GLY A 115 3.28 4.91 -27.26
CA GLY A 115 3.25 3.70 -26.46
C GLY A 115 2.20 2.70 -26.95
N SER A 116 2.45 1.41 -26.72
CA SER A 116 1.48 0.33 -26.98
C SER A 116 0.70 -0.11 -25.75
N LYS A 117 1.16 0.30 -24.56
CA LYS A 117 0.71 -0.16 -23.25
C LYS A 117 0.19 0.98 -22.41
N ASP A 118 -0.86 0.69 -21.66
CA ASP A 118 -1.49 1.62 -20.73
C ASP A 118 -0.94 1.43 -19.31
N TYR A 119 -0.62 2.56 -18.68
CA TYR A 119 -0.24 2.66 -17.28
C TYR A 119 -1.47 3.02 -16.44
N ALA A 120 -1.46 2.66 -15.17
CA ALA A 120 -2.49 3.04 -14.22
C ALA A 120 -1.93 4.04 -13.20
N VAL A 121 -2.57 5.21 -13.08
CA VAL A 121 -2.27 6.18 -12.02
C VAL A 121 -3.28 6.03 -10.90
N ILE A 122 -2.78 6.02 -9.67
CA ILE A 122 -3.58 5.81 -8.47
C ILE A 122 -3.39 6.98 -7.52
N GLY A 123 -4.52 7.59 -7.16
CA GLY A 123 -4.65 8.46 -5.99
C GLY A 123 -5.10 7.62 -4.79
N SER A 124 -4.28 7.59 -3.76
CA SER A 124 -4.53 6.84 -2.52
C SER A 124 -4.55 7.74 -1.30
N ASP A 125 -4.80 7.17 -0.14
CA ASP A 125 -4.65 7.84 1.16
C ASP A 125 -3.19 7.97 1.62
N SER A 126 -2.20 7.46 0.88
CA SER A 126 -0.80 7.49 1.32
C SER A 126 -0.14 8.88 1.30
N GLY A 127 -0.76 9.88 0.65
CA GLY A 127 -0.11 11.18 0.37
C GLY A 127 0.95 11.08 -0.75
N ARG A 128 0.83 10.05 -1.60
CA ARG A 128 1.71 9.78 -2.73
C ARG A 128 0.90 9.52 -4.00
N ILE A 129 1.46 9.90 -5.14
CA ILE A 129 0.96 9.50 -6.45
C ILE A 129 1.76 8.29 -6.91
N VAL A 130 1.06 7.24 -7.34
CA VAL A 130 1.68 5.98 -7.76
C VAL A 130 1.27 5.69 -9.19
N ILE A 131 2.25 5.34 -10.01
CA ILE A 131 2.04 4.87 -11.38
C ILE A 131 2.44 3.40 -11.43
N LEU A 132 1.48 2.57 -11.83
CA LEU A 132 1.63 1.12 -11.95
C LEU A 132 1.67 0.71 -13.42
N GLU A 133 2.45 -0.34 -13.68
CA GLU A 133 2.49 -1.06 -14.94
C GLU A 133 2.21 -2.54 -14.68
N TYR A 134 1.34 -3.16 -15.49
CA TYR A 134 1.10 -4.59 -15.39
C TYR A 134 2.13 -5.39 -16.17
N ASN A 135 2.86 -6.28 -15.52
CA ASN A 135 3.80 -7.19 -16.18
C ASN A 135 3.12 -8.56 -16.41
N PRO A 136 2.75 -8.92 -17.66
CA PRO A 136 2.08 -10.19 -17.94
C PRO A 136 2.99 -11.41 -17.75
N ALA A 137 4.31 -11.25 -17.90
CA ALA A 137 5.25 -12.35 -17.74
C ALA A 137 5.39 -12.78 -16.27
N LYS A 138 5.34 -11.82 -15.34
CA LYS A 138 5.39 -12.09 -13.89
C LYS A 138 4.00 -12.19 -13.25
N ASN A 139 2.95 -11.82 -13.98
CA ASN A 139 1.61 -11.59 -13.48
C ASN A 139 1.60 -10.69 -12.23
N GLN A 140 2.22 -9.51 -12.31
CA GLN A 140 2.36 -8.58 -11.18
C GLN A 140 2.13 -7.13 -11.62
N LEU A 141 1.64 -6.29 -10.69
CA LEU A 141 1.62 -4.83 -10.85
C LEU A 141 2.94 -4.28 -10.33
N GLU A 142 3.79 -3.82 -11.24
CA GLU A 142 5.06 -3.20 -10.93
C GLU A 142 4.85 -1.68 -10.70
N LYS A 143 5.43 -1.17 -9.61
CA LYS A 143 5.43 0.27 -9.32
C LYS A 143 6.52 0.95 -10.13
N VAL A 144 6.14 1.61 -11.22
CA VAL A 144 7.08 2.33 -12.09
C VAL A 144 7.51 3.64 -11.43
N HIS A 145 6.53 4.36 -10.86
CA HIS A 145 6.81 5.63 -10.21
C HIS A 145 6.03 5.77 -8.91
N GLN A 146 6.65 6.41 -7.92
CA GLN A 146 6.04 6.74 -6.65
C GLN A 146 6.61 8.04 -6.12
N GLU A 147 5.80 9.10 -6.15
CA GLU A 147 6.22 10.42 -5.70
C GLU A 147 5.41 10.85 -4.47
N THR A 148 6.11 11.43 -3.49
CA THR A 148 5.50 11.88 -2.23
C THR A 148 5.26 13.37 -2.28
N PHE A 149 4.02 13.79 -2.06
CA PHE A 149 3.65 15.21 -2.04
C PHE A 149 3.00 15.64 -0.72
N GLY A 150 2.61 14.70 0.15
CA GLY A 150 1.88 15.03 1.36
C GLY A 150 1.92 13.98 2.45
N LYS A 151 1.10 14.20 3.48
CA LYS A 151 0.92 13.29 4.62
C LYS A 151 -0.12 12.23 4.30
N SER A 152 -0.03 11.08 4.97
CA SER A 152 -1.03 10.02 4.87
C SER A 152 -2.38 10.38 5.50
N GLY A 153 -3.42 9.68 5.07
CA GLY A 153 -4.83 9.81 5.43
C GLY A 153 -5.69 10.44 4.34
N CYS A 154 -6.99 10.12 4.36
CA CYS A 154 -8.02 10.78 3.55
C CYS A 154 -8.30 12.20 4.09
N ARG A 155 -7.40 13.14 3.82
CA ARG A 155 -7.51 14.53 4.29
C ARG A 155 -8.25 15.40 3.28
N ARG A 156 -8.88 16.46 3.79
CA ARG A 156 -9.61 17.46 3.00
C ARG A 156 -8.73 18.22 2.01
N ILE A 157 -7.56 18.66 2.50
CA ILE A 157 -6.63 19.51 1.74
C ILE A 157 -5.50 18.74 1.06
N VAL A 158 -5.31 17.44 1.31
CA VAL A 158 -4.22 16.67 0.69
C VAL A 158 -4.74 15.99 -0.58
N PRO A 159 -4.03 16.12 -1.73
CA PRO A 159 -4.46 15.54 -2.99
C PRO A 159 -4.60 14.02 -2.94
N GLY A 160 -5.51 13.51 -3.77
CA GLY A 160 -5.78 12.08 -3.89
C GLY A 160 -7.26 11.74 -4.07
N GLN A 161 -8.17 12.71 -3.94
CA GLN A 161 -9.60 12.47 -4.19
C GLN A 161 -9.94 12.51 -5.67
N TYR A 162 -9.38 13.50 -6.36
CA TYR A 162 -9.65 13.75 -7.77
C TYR A 162 -8.38 13.50 -8.57
N LEU A 163 -8.55 12.90 -9.73
CA LEU A 163 -7.46 12.56 -10.64
C LEU A 163 -7.97 12.74 -12.07
N ALA A 164 -7.22 13.49 -12.87
CA ALA A 164 -7.51 13.72 -14.27
C ALA A 164 -6.23 13.61 -15.08
N ILE A 165 -6.32 13.02 -16.28
CA ILE A 165 -5.17 12.81 -17.16
C ILE A 165 -5.46 13.46 -18.52
N ASP A 166 -4.44 14.06 -19.12
CA ASP A 166 -4.49 14.49 -20.52
C ASP A 166 -4.69 13.28 -21.43
N PRO A 167 -5.64 13.28 -22.39
CA PRO A 167 -5.90 12.14 -23.26
C PRO A 167 -4.70 11.67 -24.09
N LYS A 168 -3.71 12.56 -24.32
CA LYS A 168 -2.45 12.22 -25.01
C LYS A 168 -1.36 11.71 -24.06
N GLY A 169 -1.66 11.62 -22.76
CA GLY A 169 -0.77 11.12 -21.71
C GLY A 169 0.43 12.01 -21.40
N ARG A 170 0.32 13.33 -21.64
CA ARG A 170 1.44 14.29 -21.42
C ARG A 170 1.50 14.82 -19.99
N ALA A 171 0.39 14.84 -19.29
CA ALA A 171 0.30 15.36 -17.94
C ALA A 171 -0.81 14.66 -17.16
N VAL A 172 -0.64 14.60 -15.84
CA VAL A 172 -1.65 14.15 -14.88
C VAL A 172 -1.82 15.20 -13.80
N MET A 173 -3.07 15.48 -13.45
CA MET A 173 -3.44 16.39 -12.38
C MET A 173 -4.08 15.59 -11.25
N ILE A 174 -3.59 15.80 -10.03
CA ILE A 174 -4.15 15.22 -8.81
C ILE A 174 -4.67 16.35 -7.91
N GLY A 175 -5.91 16.20 -7.46
CA GLY A 175 -6.64 17.19 -6.68
C GLY A 175 -7.06 16.68 -5.31
N ALA A 176 -7.02 17.59 -4.33
CA ALA A 176 -7.71 17.43 -3.05
C ALA A 176 -9.18 17.84 -3.19
N VAL A 177 -9.97 17.62 -2.13
CA VAL A 177 -11.37 18.11 -2.10
C VAL A 177 -11.39 19.64 -2.15
N GLU A 178 -10.42 20.26 -1.47
CA GLU A 178 -10.29 21.71 -1.39
C GLU A 178 -8.84 22.15 -1.58
N LYS A 179 -8.66 23.34 -2.16
CA LYS A 179 -7.40 24.11 -2.23
C LYS A 179 -6.26 23.48 -3.04
N GLN A 180 -5.77 22.31 -2.65
CA GLN A 180 -4.56 21.74 -3.24
C GLN A 180 -4.83 20.99 -4.55
N LYS A 181 -4.10 21.38 -5.60
CA LYS A 181 -4.11 20.79 -6.94
C LYS A 181 -2.65 20.75 -7.40
N LEU A 182 -2.18 19.58 -7.81
CA LEU A 182 -0.82 19.37 -8.29
C LEU A 182 -0.87 18.79 -9.70
N VAL A 183 0.02 19.25 -10.56
CA VAL A 183 0.15 18.78 -11.94
C VAL A 183 1.54 18.18 -12.13
N TYR A 184 1.58 16.99 -12.69
CA TYR A 184 2.80 16.28 -13.05
C TYR A 184 2.88 16.16 -14.57
N ILE A 185 4.05 16.48 -15.13
CA ILE A 185 4.34 16.27 -16.55
C ILE A 185 4.91 14.87 -16.71
N LEU A 186 4.38 14.14 -17.68
CA LEU A 186 4.74 12.77 -17.99
C LEU A 186 5.54 12.76 -19.28
N ASN A 187 6.76 12.23 -19.22
CA ASN A 187 7.67 12.16 -20.35
C ASN A 187 8.19 10.73 -20.53
N ARG A 188 8.92 10.53 -21.63
CA ARG A 188 9.68 9.31 -21.91
C ARG A 188 11.15 9.65 -22.03
N ASP A 189 12.02 8.82 -21.46
CA ASP A 189 13.47 8.92 -21.70
C ASP A 189 13.85 8.29 -23.06
N SER A 190 15.15 8.32 -23.38
CA SER A 190 15.69 7.69 -24.59
C SER A 190 15.54 6.17 -24.62
N GLU A 191 15.34 5.54 -23.46
CA GLU A 191 15.10 4.10 -23.30
C GLU A 191 13.59 3.77 -23.30
N ALA A 192 12.73 4.74 -23.64
CA ALA A 192 11.27 4.62 -23.64
C ALA A 192 10.64 4.32 -22.26
N ARG A 193 11.36 4.59 -21.16
CA ARG A 193 10.82 4.50 -19.80
C ARG A 193 10.07 5.76 -19.43
N LEU A 194 9.01 5.59 -18.66
CA LEU A 194 8.22 6.69 -18.11
C LEU A 194 9.06 7.50 -17.12
N THR A 195 9.08 8.83 -17.30
CA THR A 195 9.66 9.79 -16.36
C THR A 195 8.58 10.78 -15.91
N ILE A 196 8.68 11.23 -14.66
CA ILE A 196 7.78 12.24 -14.08
C ILE A 196 8.59 13.49 -13.75
N SER A 197 8.00 14.67 -13.95
CA SER A 197 8.56 15.93 -13.45
C SER A 197 8.21 16.13 -11.97
N SER A 198 8.91 17.06 -11.31
CA SER A 198 8.44 17.63 -10.05
C SER A 198 7.04 18.26 -10.20
N PRO A 199 6.24 18.32 -9.11
CA PRO A 199 4.87 18.82 -9.17
C PRO A 199 4.83 20.32 -9.43
N LEU A 200 3.93 20.73 -10.31
CA LEU A 200 3.55 22.11 -10.50
C LEU A 200 2.31 22.41 -9.64
N GLU A 201 2.43 23.40 -8.77
CA GLU A 201 1.35 23.80 -7.87
C GLU A 201 0.33 24.69 -8.59
N ALA A 202 -0.95 24.32 -8.51
CA ALA A 202 -2.06 25.08 -9.08
C ALA A 202 -3.04 25.49 -7.95
N HIS A 203 -2.57 26.17 -6.91
CA HIS A 203 -3.37 26.47 -5.71
C HIS A 203 -4.25 27.72 -5.79
N LYS A 204 -4.17 28.47 -6.90
CA LYS A 204 -5.05 29.60 -7.17
C LYS A 204 -6.47 29.15 -7.56
#